data_AF-A0A8H3G1N5-F1
#
_entry.id   AF-A0A8H3G1N5-F1
#
_cell.length_a   1.000
_cell.length_b   1.000
_cell.length_c   1.000
_cell.angle_alpha   90.00
_cell.angle_beta   90.00
_cell.angle_gamma   90.00
#
_symmetry.space_group_name_H-M   'P 1'
#
loop_
_entity.id
_entity.type
_entity.pdbx_description
1 polymer ?
#
loop_
_entity_poly.entity_id
_entity_poly.type
_entity_poly.pdbx_seq_one_letter_code
_entity_poly.pdbx_strand_id
1 'polypeptide(L)'
;MIPQPELLEVGVAVGQGTGPELADVFVEVLSQLARHFSLQIKVHRSSRIYHSYQSLFSAGAGLQHIRDETSLDATHYEDFCKKQAAQGTNVIFRTAFTAQSLYLVRQQLEAVKVEHFHNPSAEILLIRDQAQGFYTGFNAYSVDALSVSRTSHFDKAIFGRIVTYSLLRARRCWGKDFKIESLTLVYKHHLFDGIFDVWAQEWSQEHGLSVRFVQPDTMNRNILAFGVQGRQLIIASNEYADIMEVLFLDMFDLGVQETSYSENVYLSPATSELVEYQTVHGSADDLTGKGIVNPSATLKAAATILERHGLCKGIESNMNHTIGRMAQRKYCTPDQGGTATTAAYVSAVLHYLADLYSKPNISSLNRRLSVMPTLTETRTPRPNLPTLGLKTALLIIDFQQDFADSINASSPPLSTINSNISHLLSHIRNAQNQALSSVSSKPISASSSIKDIEIIHIRFLGDRAYQFAPWTYRNTTSNRPDKCVSGTDGASFLEPIVPQKNERVFEKPSLFDPFMIPDFETYLRGKGIEHLILAGLYGDVCLDSTARSGFQKGFWISIMKGCVGNLHLSLEDWERFAREVYGAKMLSLKEFETSKDTEDVESGKKEGLKAKL
;
A
#
# COMPACT_ATOMS: atom_id res chain seq x y z
N MET A 1 15.25 21.90 0.21
CA MET A 1 13.83 21.96 -0.18
C MET A 1 13.77 22.56 -1.58
N ILE A 2 13.24 21.82 -2.56
CA ILE A 2 12.98 22.39 -3.88
C ILE A 2 11.74 23.29 -3.71
N PRO A 3 11.80 24.57 -4.11
CA PRO A 3 10.63 25.46 -4.02
C PRO A 3 9.51 24.93 -4.91
N GLN A 4 8.27 25.03 -4.44
CA GLN A 4 7.10 24.69 -5.24
C GLN A 4 7.04 25.64 -6.45
N PRO A 5 6.81 25.13 -7.67
CA PRO A 5 6.69 26.00 -8.84
C PRO A 5 5.47 26.91 -8.69
N GLU A 6 5.59 28.15 -9.18
CA GLU A 6 4.45 29.08 -9.24
C GLU A 6 3.54 28.80 -10.45
N LEU A 7 4.09 28.17 -11.48
CA LEU A 7 3.41 27.82 -12.73
C LEU A 7 3.73 26.38 -13.13
N LEU A 8 2.69 25.62 -13.47
CA LEU A 8 2.80 24.31 -14.11
C LEU A 8 2.19 24.39 -15.52
N GLU A 9 3.02 24.10 -16.53
CA GLU A 9 2.59 24.00 -17.93
C GLU A 9 2.28 22.54 -18.26
N VAL A 10 1.11 22.28 -18.88
CA VAL A 10 0.65 20.92 -19.18
C VAL A 10 0.15 20.86 -20.63
N GLY A 11 0.71 19.94 -21.41
CA GLY A 11 0.18 19.63 -22.74
C GLY A 11 -1.07 18.75 -22.65
N VAL A 12 -2.07 18.99 -23.51
CA VAL A 12 -3.29 18.18 -23.56
C VAL A 12 -3.57 17.76 -25.01
N ALA A 13 -3.58 16.45 -25.26
CA ALA A 13 -3.85 15.89 -26.57
C ALA A 13 -5.09 15.00 -26.53
N VAL A 14 -6.04 15.24 -27.44
CA VAL A 14 -7.42 14.74 -27.29
C VAL A 14 -7.77 13.83 -28.46
N GLY A 15 -8.13 12.59 -28.18
CA GLY A 15 -8.71 11.68 -29.16
C GLY A 15 -10.23 11.85 -29.27
N GLN A 16 -10.82 11.26 -30.30
CA GLN A 16 -12.27 11.17 -30.48
C GLN A 16 -12.94 10.27 -29.41
N GLY A 17 -14.26 10.06 -29.54
CA GLY A 17 -15.06 9.31 -28.57
C GLY A 17 -15.31 10.13 -27.30
N THR A 18 -15.12 9.50 -26.14
CA THR A 18 -15.21 10.16 -24.81
C THR A 18 -14.02 11.09 -24.51
N GLY A 19 -13.04 11.18 -25.40
CA GLY A 19 -11.83 11.98 -25.22
C GLY A 19 -12.07 13.45 -24.89
N PRO A 20 -12.93 14.20 -25.62
CA PRO A 20 -13.19 15.61 -25.31
C PRO A 20 -13.79 15.80 -23.91
N GLU A 21 -14.76 14.96 -23.54
CA GLU A 21 -15.39 14.99 -22.21
C GLU A 21 -14.35 14.77 -21.10
N LEU A 22 -13.50 13.76 -21.24
CA LEU A 22 -12.46 13.47 -20.24
C LEU A 22 -11.34 14.51 -20.21
N ALA A 23 -11.01 15.13 -21.34
CA ALA A 23 -10.03 16.22 -21.39
C ALA A 23 -10.55 17.47 -20.65
N ASP A 24 -11.84 17.75 -20.73
CA ASP A 24 -12.45 18.87 -20.00
C ASP A 24 -12.53 18.56 -18.50
N VAL A 25 -12.91 17.33 -18.12
CA VAL A 25 -12.82 16.85 -16.73
C VAL A 25 -11.40 17.01 -16.19
N PHE A 26 -10.38 16.60 -16.96
CA PHE A 26 -8.98 16.72 -16.58
C PHE A 26 -8.60 18.17 -16.28
N VAL A 27 -8.88 19.10 -17.20
CA VAL A 27 -8.51 20.51 -17.06
C VAL A 27 -9.26 21.17 -15.91
N GLU A 28 -10.54 20.85 -15.73
CA GLU A 28 -11.35 21.35 -14.62
C GLU A 28 -10.75 20.92 -13.27
N VAL A 29 -10.55 19.62 -13.09
CA VAL A 29 -10.05 19.03 -11.84
C VAL A 29 -8.66 19.53 -11.54
N LEU A 30 -7.76 19.54 -12.53
CA LEU A 30 -6.40 20.05 -12.40
C LEU A 30 -6.41 21.51 -11.91
N SER A 31 -7.23 22.36 -12.53
CA SER A 31 -7.31 23.79 -12.19
C SER A 31 -7.94 24.03 -10.82
N GLN A 32 -8.99 23.30 -10.45
CA GLN A 32 -9.64 23.45 -9.15
C GLN A 32 -8.73 23.01 -8.01
N LEU A 33 -8.07 21.87 -8.18
CA LEU A 33 -7.17 21.33 -7.17
C LEU A 33 -5.91 22.20 -6.99
N ALA A 34 -5.33 22.72 -8.07
CA ALA A 34 -4.15 23.57 -8.02
C ALA A 34 -4.35 24.86 -7.19
N ARG A 35 -5.58 25.40 -7.14
CA ARG A 35 -5.91 26.59 -6.33
C ARG A 35 -5.64 26.41 -4.84
N HIS A 36 -5.82 25.20 -4.31
CA HIS A 36 -5.52 24.89 -2.90
C HIS A 36 -4.03 24.99 -2.57
N PHE A 37 -3.18 24.95 -3.59
CA PHE A 37 -1.72 24.97 -3.47
C PHE A 37 -1.10 26.25 -4.02
N SER A 38 -1.90 27.27 -4.36
CA SER A 38 -1.45 28.51 -5.00
C SER A 38 -0.63 28.30 -6.28
N LEU A 39 -0.89 27.20 -6.98
CA LEU A 39 -0.20 26.85 -8.23
C LEU A 39 -1.03 27.35 -9.43
N GLN A 40 -0.41 28.10 -10.33
CA GLN A 40 -1.03 28.46 -11.61
C GLN A 40 -0.88 27.32 -12.61
N ILE A 41 -1.93 27.08 -13.39
CA ILE A 41 -1.94 26.06 -14.46
C ILE A 41 -2.04 26.76 -15.81
N LYS A 42 -1.17 26.37 -16.74
CA LYS A 42 -1.24 26.78 -18.15
C LYS A 42 -1.36 25.55 -19.03
N VAL A 43 -2.43 25.48 -19.80
CA VAL A 43 -2.75 24.32 -20.64
C VAL A 43 -2.43 24.61 -22.10
N HIS A 44 -1.66 23.72 -22.73
CA HIS A 44 -1.36 23.75 -24.17
C HIS A 44 -2.11 22.64 -24.87
N ARG A 45 -3.21 22.97 -25.55
CA ARG A 45 -4.00 21.97 -26.29
C ARG A 45 -3.39 21.70 -27.66
N SER A 46 -3.30 20.43 -28.04
CA SER A 46 -3.05 20.04 -29.42
C SER A 46 -4.15 20.58 -30.33
N SER A 47 -3.78 21.07 -31.51
CA SER A 47 -4.73 21.57 -32.52
C SER A 47 -5.51 20.45 -33.22
N ARG A 48 -5.09 19.20 -33.07
CA ARG A 48 -5.72 18.04 -33.71
C ARG A 48 -6.50 17.23 -32.69
N ILE A 49 -7.68 16.78 -33.11
CA ILE A 49 -8.42 15.71 -32.45
C ILE A 49 -8.04 14.41 -33.13
N TYR A 50 -7.41 13.50 -32.40
CA TYR A 50 -6.84 12.25 -32.93
C TYR A 50 -7.90 11.19 -33.09
N HIS A 51 -7.74 10.31 -34.07
CA HIS A 51 -8.75 9.30 -34.35
C HIS A 51 -8.77 8.20 -33.28
N SER A 52 -9.96 7.70 -32.98
CA SER A 52 -10.20 6.38 -32.38
C SER A 52 -10.25 5.29 -33.45
N TYR A 53 -10.13 4.02 -33.05
CA TYR A 53 -10.26 2.91 -33.98
C TYR A 53 -11.59 3.00 -34.73
N GLN A 54 -12.71 3.21 -34.01
CA GLN A 54 -14.01 3.32 -34.64
C GLN A 54 -14.07 4.46 -35.66
N SER A 55 -13.53 5.63 -35.31
CA SER A 55 -13.55 6.80 -36.19
C SER A 55 -12.79 6.62 -37.51
N LEU A 56 -11.68 5.88 -37.52
CA LEU A 56 -10.93 5.58 -38.75
C LEU A 56 -11.73 4.69 -39.70
N PHE A 57 -12.59 3.82 -39.17
CA PHE A 57 -13.38 2.87 -39.97
C PHE A 57 -14.76 3.41 -40.35
N SER A 58 -15.35 4.32 -39.57
CA SER A 58 -16.73 4.79 -39.75
C SER A 58 -16.98 5.76 -40.92
N ALA A 59 -16.08 5.84 -41.90
CA ALA A 59 -16.21 6.75 -43.05
C ALA A 59 -16.14 6.06 -44.43
N GLY A 60 -16.34 4.74 -44.53
CA GLY A 60 -16.19 4.03 -45.81
C GLY A 60 -14.77 4.15 -46.39
N ALA A 61 -13.79 4.43 -45.52
CA ALA A 61 -12.40 4.64 -45.85
C ALA A 61 -11.75 3.33 -46.32
N GLY A 62 -11.17 3.34 -47.53
CA GLY A 62 -10.29 2.26 -47.98
C GLY A 62 -9.02 2.17 -47.13
N LEU A 63 -8.32 1.03 -47.20
CA LEU A 63 -7.09 0.77 -46.44
C LEU A 63 -6.05 1.90 -46.54
N GLN A 64 -5.94 2.55 -47.70
CA GLN A 64 -5.00 3.65 -47.91
C GLN A 64 -5.33 4.86 -47.03
N HIS A 65 -6.60 5.27 -46.95
CA HIS A 65 -7.01 6.41 -46.11
C HIS A 65 -6.73 6.15 -44.62
N ILE A 66 -7.02 4.94 -44.14
CA ILE A 66 -6.72 4.55 -42.75
C ILE A 66 -5.22 4.70 -42.47
N ARG A 67 -4.36 4.29 -43.39
CA ARG A 67 -2.90 4.42 -43.26
C ARG A 67 -2.44 5.87 -43.28
N ASP A 68 -3.02 6.68 -44.16
CA ASP A 68 -2.67 8.09 -44.29
C ASP A 68 -3.07 8.86 -43.01
N GLU A 69 -4.30 8.69 -42.51
CA GLU A 69 -4.74 9.30 -41.25
C GLU A 69 -3.97 8.78 -40.05
N THR A 70 -3.63 7.49 -40.02
CA THR A 70 -2.76 6.92 -38.97
C THR A 70 -1.40 7.61 -38.92
N SER A 71 -0.81 7.85 -40.10
CA SER A 71 0.50 8.49 -40.24
C SER A 71 0.42 9.97 -39.88
N LEU A 72 -0.63 10.66 -40.31
CA LEU A 72 -0.89 12.06 -39.96
C LEU A 72 -1.10 12.25 -38.45
N ASP A 73 -1.89 11.37 -37.81
CA ASP A 73 -2.08 11.35 -36.35
C ASP A 73 -0.74 11.18 -35.62
N ALA A 74 0.09 10.22 -36.07
CA ALA A 74 1.40 9.96 -35.49
C ALA A 74 2.33 11.17 -35.63
N THR A 75 2.54 11.67 -36.84
CA THR A 75 3.42 12.83 -37.10
C THR A 75 2.96 14.07 -36.33
N HIS A 76 1.66 14.38 -36.34
CA HIS A 76 1.15 15.54 -35.61
C HIS A 76 1.35 15.40 -34.10
N TYR A 77 1.17 14.20 -33.53
CA TYR A 77 1.40 14.00 -32.10
C TYR A 77 2.89 14.03 -31.73
N GLU A 78 3.75 13.45 -32.55
CA GLU A 78 5.21 13.55 -32.40
C GLU A 78 5.67 15.02 -32.36
N ASP A 79 5.22 15.81 -33.34
CA ASP A 79 5.55 17.25 -33.43
C ASP A 79 5.01 18.03 -32.23
N PHE A 80 3.80 17.70 -31.76
CA PHE A 80 3.24 18.29 -30.56
C PHE A 80 4.13 18.02 -29.34
N CYS A 81 4.51 16.76 -29.10
CA CYS A 81 5.39 16.38 -28.00
C CYS A 81 6.74 17.09 -28.06
N LYS A 82 7.40 17.10 -29.23
CA LYS A 82 8.68 17.80 -29.43
C LYS A 82 8.56 19.30 -29.19
N LYS A 83 7.48 19.93 -29.67
CA LYS A 83 7.21 21.35 -29.44
C LYS A 83 7.03 21.66 -27.96
N GLN A 84 6.27 20.83 -27.23
CA GLN A 84 6.07 21.00 -25.79
C GLN A 84 7.37 20.86 -25.01
N ALA A 85 8.16 19.81 -25.29
CA ALA A 85 9.47 19.62 -24.67
C ALA A 85 10.41 20.81 -24.95
N ALA A 86 10.49 21.28 -26.20
CA ALA A 86 11.31 22.43 -26.57
C ALA A 86 10.88 23.74 -25.90
N GLN A 87 9.61 23.84 -25.50
CA GLN A 87 9.05 24.98 -24.75
C GLN A 87 9.22 24.83 -23.22
N GLY A 88 9.85 23.76 -22.74
CA GLY A 88 10.06 23.49 -21.32
C GLY A 88 8.87 22.84 -20.62
N THR A 89 7.84 22.41 -21.36
CA THR A 89 6.75 21.60 -20.80
C THR A 89 7.24 20.16 -20.64
N ASN A 90 7.15 19.63 -19.42
CA ASN A 90 7.64 18.29 -19.06
C ASN A 90 6.53 17.26 -18.84
N VAL A 91 5.27 17.65 -19.01
CA VAL A 91 4.12 16.77 -18.80
C VAL A 91 3.03 16.95 -19.86
N ILE A 92 2.51 15.83 -20.34
CA ILE A 92 1.35 15.76 -21.24
C ILE A 92 0.30 14.85 -20.62
N PHE A 93 -0.97 15.27 -20.70
CA PHE A 93 -2.11 14.37 -20.54
C PHE A 93 -2.72 14.09 -21.91
N ARG A 94 -3.09 12.84 -22.16
CA ARG A 94 -3.87 12.51 -23.35
C ARG A 94 -4.97 11.51 -23.10
N THR A 95 -5.98 11.56 -23.95
CA THR A 95 -7.02 10.55 -24.02
C THR A 95 -6.69 9.48 -25.07
N ALA A 96 -7.58 8.51 -25.26
CA ALA A 96 -7.35 7.36 -26.12
C ALA A 96 -7.25 7.75 -27.61
N PHE A 97 -6.18 7.29 -28.27
CA PHE A 97 -5.98 7.36 -29.73
C PHE A 97 -6.04 5.95 -30.31
N THR A 98 -5.92 5.82 -31.63
CA THR A 98 -5.67 4.53 -32.26
C THR A 98 -4.32 3.95 -31.81
N ALA A 99 -4.28 2.63 -31.60
CA ALA A 99 -3.08 1.95 -31.16
C ALA A 99 -1.91 2.12 -32.14
N GLN A 100 -2.17 2.03 -33.45
CA GLN A 100 -1.11 2.10 -34.46
C GLN A 100 -0.42 3.47 -34.48
N SER A 101 -1.16 4.58 -34.51
CA SER A 101 -0.56 5.92 -34.45
C SER A 101 0.26 6.11 -33.19
N LEU A 102 -0.26 5.63 -32.06
CA LEU A 102 0.40 5.75 -30.77
C LEU A 102 1.72 4.96 -30.70
N TYR A 103 1.75 3.72 -31.21
CA TYR A 103 2.99 2.93 -31.20
C TYR A 103 4.05 3.44 -32.18
N LEU A 104 3.65 4.11 -33.27
CA LEU A 104 4.59 4.84 -34.12
C LEU A 104 5.26 5.98 -33.35
N VAL A 105 4.49 6.78 -32.61
CA VAL A 105 5.04 7.87 -31.78
C VAL A 105 5.92 7.34 -30.65
N ARG A 106 5.49 6.26 -29.99
CA ARG A 106 6.28 5.61 -28.93
C ARG A 106 7.61 5.07 -29.45
N GLN A 107 7.64 4.55 -30.68
CA GLN A 107 8.88 4.19 -31.35
C GLN A 107 9.77 5.41 -31.61
N GLN A 108 9.22 6.46 -32.23
CA GLN A 108 9.95 7.67 -32.61
C GLN A 108 10.52 8.45 -31.42
N LEU A 109 9.78 8.50 -30.32
CA LEU A 109 10.15 9.20 -29.09
C LEU A 109 10.79 8.28 -28.04
N GLU A 110 11.00 7.01 -28.39
CA GLU A 110 11.65 6.00 -27.55
C GLU A 110 10.99 5.88 -26.18
N ALA A 111 9.68 5.64 -26.19
CA ALA A 111 8.87 5.59 -24.99
C ALA A 111 9.09 4.31 -24.18
N VAL A 112 9.02 4.46 -22.85
CA VAL A 112 8.83 3.34 -21.92
C VAL A 112 7.59 3.60 -21.07
N LYS A 113 6.83 2.55 -20.78
CA LYS A 113 5.76 2.62 -19.77
C LYS A 113 6.31 2.15 -18.42
N VAL A 114 5.98 2.88 -17.37
CA VAL A 114 6.49 2.65 -16.02
C VAL A 114 5.37 2.18 -15.13
N GLU A 115 5.53 1.00 -14.55
CA GLU A 115 4.52 0.39 -13.70
C GLU A 115 5.16 -0.11 -12.42
N HIS A 116 4.48 0.16 -11.30
CA HIS A 116 5.00 -0.13 -9.98
C HIS A 116 3.97 -0.92 -9.19
N PHE A 117 4.18 -2.23 -9.12
CA PHE A 117 3.32 -3.15 -8.41
C PHE A 117 3.94 -3.43 -7.04
N HIS A 118 3.21 -3.18 -5.96
CA HIS A 118 3.78 -3.37 -4.63
C HIS A 118 2.72 -3.84 -3.63
N ASN A 119 3.16 -4.68 -2.70
CA ASN A 119 2.43 -5.07 -1.50
C ASN A 119 3.45 -5.17 -0.35
N PRO A 120 3.06 -5.51 0.89
CA PRO A 120 3.99 -5.52 2.02
C PRO A 120 5.17 -6.51 1.89
N SER A 121 5.09 -7.56 1.06
CA SER A 121 6.10 -8.62 0.95
C SER A 121 6.89 -8.58 -0.36
N ALA A 122 6.40 -7.90 -1.39
CA ALA A 122 6.96 -7.90 -2.73
C ALA A 122 6.74 -6.58 -3.45
N GLU A 123 7.63 -6.28 -4.41
CA GLU A 123 7.60 -5.06 -5.19
C GLU A 123 8.22 -5.32 -6.57
N ILE A 124 7.49 -5.03 -7.64
CA ILE A 124 7.97 -5.06 -9.03
C ILE A 124 7.96 -3.64 -9.57
N LEU A 125 9.13 -3.17 -10.00
CA LEU A 125 9.24 -2.04 -10.91
C LEU A 125 9.39 -2.59 -12.33
N LEU A 126 8.31 -2.52 -13.09
CA LEU A 126 8.22 -2.96 -14.47
C LEU A 126 8.41 -1.77 -15.41
N ILE A 127 9.41 -1.86 -16.27
CA ILE A 127 9.69 -0.92 -17.34
C ILE A 127 9.35 -1.62 -18.66
N ARG A 128 8.18 -1.30 -19.20
CA ARG A 128 7.71 -1.84 -20.48
C ARG A 128 8.36 -1.05 -21.61
N ASP A 129 9.15 -1.75 -22.41
CA ASP A 129 9.77 -1.21 -23.61
C ASP A 129 8.72 -1.01 -24.70
N GLN A 130 8.39 0.26 -24.97
CA GLN A 130 7.46 0.63 -26.05
C GLN A 130 8.17 1.25 -27.26
N ALA A 131 9.50 1.34 -27.21
CA ALA A 131 10.32 1.96 -28.23
C ALA A 131 10.60 1.03 -29.42
N GLN A 132 10.51 -0.28 -29.20
CA GLN A 132 10.92 -1.31 -30.16
C GLN A 132 10.06 -2.57 -30.02
N GLY A 133 10.31 -3.58 -30.87
CA GLY A 133 9.55 -4.84 -30.87
C GLY A 133 8.38 -4.89 -31.87
N PHE A 134 7.45 -5.81 -31.67
CA PHE A 134 6.40 -6.13 -32.65
C PHE A 134 5.29 -5.07 -32.73
N TYR A 135 5.02 -4.34 -31.65
CA TYR A 135 3.99 -3.29 -31.67
C TYR A 135 4.43 -2.03 -32.45
N THR A 136 5.71 -1.88 -32.74
CA THR A 136 6.24 -0.72 -33.47
C THR A 136 6.30 -0.99 -34.98
N GLY A 137 6.67 0.03 -35.76
CA GLY A 137 6.82 -0.06 -37.20
C GLY A 137 5.52 -0.11 -38.00
N PHE A 138 5.68 -0.24 -39.31
CA PHE A 138 4.59 -0.30 -40.29
C PHE A 138 4.35 -1.72 -40.78
N ASN A 139 3.13 -1.96 -41.25
CA ASN A 139 2.77 -3.17 -41.96
C ASN A 139 3.15 -3.05 -43.44
N ALA A 140 3.68 -4.14 -44.01
CA ALA A 140 3.76 -4.34 -45.45
C ALA A 140 2.65 -5.31 -45.89
N TYR A 141 2.11 -5.07 -47.08
CA TYR A 141 0.98 -5.84 -47.62
C TYR A 141 1.33 -6.39 -48.99
N SER A 142 0.82 -7.57 -49.33
CA SER A 142 0.78 -8.00 -50.72
C SER A 142 -0.13 -7.09 -51.55
N VAL A 143 0.10 -7.04 -52.86
CA VAL A 143 -0.68 -6.21 -53.79
C VAL A 143 -2.18 -6.53 -53.74
N ASP A 144 -2.54 -7.78 -53.47
CA ASP A 144 -3.92 -8.27 -53.33
C ASP A 144 -4.52 -8.07 -51.92
N ALA A 145 -3.75 -7.54 -50.97
CA ALA A 145 -4.11 -7.40 -49.55
C ALA A 145 -4.51 -8.71 -48.85
N LEU A 146 -4.14 -9.87 -49.39
CA LEU A 146 -4.40 -11.18 -48.78
C LEU A 146 -3.32 -11.60 -47.77
N SER A 147 -2.19 -10.90 -47.73
CA SER A 147 -1.13 -11.13 -46.75
C SER A 147 -0.61 -9.82 -46.17
N VAL A 148 -0.22 -9.87 -44.89
CA VAL A 148 0.38 -8.77 -44.15
C VAL A 148 1.63 -9.27 -43.45
N SER A 149 2.71 -8.49 -43.53
CA SER A 149 3.95 -8.74 -42.81
C SER A 149 4.34 -7.53 -41.98
N ARG A 150 5.01 -7.78 -40.86
CA ARG A 150 5.51 -6.75 -39.94
C ARG A 150 6.90 -7.15 -39.46
N THR A 151 7.82 -6.20 -39.47
CA THR A 151 9.22 -6.43 -39.10
C THR A 151 9.56 -5.68 -37.82
N SER A 152 10.00 -6.42 -36.81
CA SER A 152 10.46 -5.86 -35.54
C SER A 152 11.95 -5.56 -35.59
N HIS A 153 12.35 -4.44 -34.99
CA HIS A 153 13.76 -4.04 -34.88
C HIS A 153 14.10 -3.79 -33.42
N PHE A 154 15.35 -4.05 -33.04
CA PHE A 154 15.90 -3.79 -31.72
C PHE A 154 17.25 -3.10 -31.85
N ASP A 155 17.45 -2.03 -31.07
CA ASP A 155 18.66 -1.22 -31.12
C ASP A 155 19.35 -1.20 -29.76
N LYS A 156 20.66 -1.46 -29.76
CA LYS A 156 21.46 -1.51 -28.52
C LYS A 156 21.49 -0.18 -27.78
N ALA A 157 21.52 0.94 -28.50
CA ALA A 157 21.55 2.26 -27.89
C ALA A 157 20.20 2.61 -27.24
N ILE A 158 19.08 2.21 -27.86
CA ILE A 158 17.75 2.32 -27.24
C ILE A 158 17.71 1.48 -25.96
N PHE A 159 18.12 0.21 -26.01
CA PHE A 159 18.22 -0.61 -24.80
C PHE A 159 19.07 0.04 -23.71
N GLY A 160 20.25 0.58 -24.06
CA GLY A 160 21.12 1.27 -23.12
C GLY A 160 20.45 2.46 -22.42
N ARG A 161 19.65 3.24 -23.15
CA ARG A 161 18.83 4.32 -22.57
C ARG A 161 17.75 3.78 -21.64
N ILE A 162 17.05 2.70 -22.03
CA ILE A 162 16.05 2.05 -21.18
C ILE A 162 16.69 1.50 -19.90
N VAL A 163 17.84 0.82 -19.99
CA VAL A 163 18.58 0.29 -18.82
C VAL A 163 18.98 1.41 -17.87
N THR A 164 19.60 2.47 -18.41
CA THR A 164 20.01 3.65 -17.63
C THR A 164 18.82 4.29 -16.92
N TYR A 165 17.73 4.52 -17.65
CA TYR A 165 16.48 5.07 -17.11
C TYR A 165 15.91 4.17 -16.00
N SER A 166 15.87 2.85 -16.23
CA SER A 166 15.31 1.87 -15.29
C SER A 166 16.06 1.87 -13.96
N LEU A 167 17.39 1.92 -14.00
CA LEU A 167 18.23 2.00 -12.79
C LEU A 167 18.03 3.33 -12.05
N LEU A 168 17.92 4.45 -12.77
CA LEU A 168 17.61 5.75 -12.16
C LEU A 168 16.22 5.76 -11.52
N ARG A 169 15.22 5.19 -12.21
CA ARG A 169 13.84 5.09 -11.71
C ARG A 169 13.77 4.20 -10.47
N ALA A 170 14.44 3.05 -10.47
CA ALA A 170 14.52 2.16 -9.32
C ALA A 170 15.10 2.84 -8.08
N ARG A 171 16.19 3.62 -8.22
CA ARG A 171 16.76 4.40 -7.11
C ARG A 171 15.82 5.49 -6.59
N ARG A 172 14.95 6.04 -7.44
CA ARG A 172 13.91 7.00 -7.01
C ARG A 172 12.80 6.29 -6.22
N CYS A 173 12.40 5.09 -6.63
CA CYS A 173 11.36 4.31 -5.95
C CYS A 173 11.85 3.71 -4.62
N TRP A 174 13.03 3.10 -4.61
CA TRP A 174 13.52 2.29 -3.47
C TRP A 174 14.50 3.03 -2.55
N GLY A 175 14.88 4.26 -2.91
CA GLY A 175 15.85 5.07 -2.20
C GLY A 175 17.23 5.07 -2.86
N LYS A 176 17.95 6.20 -2.75
CA LYS A 176 19.25 6.40 -3.43
C LYS A 176 20.32 5.40 -3.00
N ASP A 177 20.29 4.97 -1.75
CA ASP A 177 21.25 4.04 -1.15
C ASP A 177 20.87 2.58 -1.36
N PHE A 178 19.72 2.30 -2.00
CA PHE A 178 19.30 0.94 -2.27
C PHE A 178 20.21 0.30 -3.31
N LYS A 179 20.85 -0.81 -2.93
CA LYS A 179 21.71 -1.59 -3.82
C LYS A 179 20.85 -2.48 -4.71
N ILE A 180 20.83 -2.17 -6.00
CA ILE A 180 20.17 -3.01 -7.02
C ILE A 180 21.14 -4.14 -7.40
N GLU A 181 20.79 -5.37 -7.05
CA GLU A 181 21.66 -6.53 -7.29
C GLU A 181 21.45 -7.17 -8.67
N SER A 182 20.24 -7.05 -9.22
CA SER A 182 19.91 -7.63 -10.51
C SER A 182 18.90 -6.81 -11.31
N LEU A 183 19.00 -6.95 -12.64
CA LEU A 183 18.09 -6.43 -13.65
C LEU A 183 17.72 -7.59 -14.58
N THR A 184 16.42 -7.87 -14.68
CA THR A 184 15.90 -8.92 -15.56
C THR A 184 15.27 -8.30 -16.80
N LEU A 185 15.71 -8.70 -18.00
CA LEU A 185 15.11 -8.33 -19.27
C LEU A 185 14.28 -9.50 -19.83
N VAL A 186 12.96 -9.35 -19.96
CA VAL A 186 12.08 -10.43 -20.42
C VAL A 186 11.76 -10.27 -21.90
N TYR A 187 12.44 -11.07 -22.73
CA TYR A 187 12.33 -11.05 -24.20
C TYR A 187 12.51 -12.46 -24.76
N LYS A 188 11.94 -12.70 -25.95
CA LYS A 188 12.15 -13.93 -26.73
C LYS A 188 13.55 -13.97 -27.37
N HIS A 189 14.59 -13.77 -26.56
CA HIS A 189 15.94 -13.41 -26.99
C HIS A 189 16.71 -14.51 -27.75
N HIS A 190 16.35 -15.79 -27.57
CA HIS A 190 16.95 -16.92 -28.32
C HIS A 190 16.76 -16.83 -29.85
N LEU A 191 15.89 -15.94 -30.34
CA LEU A 191 15.69 -15.70 -31.77
C LEU A 191 16.71 -14.75 -32.39
N PHE A 192 17.63 -14.19 -31.59
CA PHE A 192 18.58 -13.14 -32.02
C PHE A 192 20.04 -13.60 -31.92
N ASP A 193 20.31 -14.89 -32.15
CA ASP A 193 21.66 -15.46 -32.28
C ASP A 193 22.62 -15.12 -31.10
N GLY A 194 22.08 -14.91 -29.90
CA GLY A 194 22.83 -14.61 -28.67
C GLY A 194 23.33 -13.17 -28.53
N ILE A 195 23.03 -12.26 -29.46
CA ILE A 195 23.51 -10.87 -29.39
C ILE A 195 23.02 -10.12 -28.13
N PHE A 196 21.82 -10.47 -27.65
CA PHE A 196 21.26 -9.89 -26.42
C PHE A 196 22.04 -10.33 -25.18
N ASP A 197 22.55 -11.56 -25.14
CA ASP A 197 23.36 -12.06 -24.04
C ASP A 197 24.71 -11.35 -23.96
N VAL A 198 25.32 -11.05 -25.12
CA VAL A 198 26.52 -10.22 -25.21
C VAL A 198 26.27 -8.83 -24.60
N TRP A 199 25.18 -8.17 -24.99
CA TRP A 199 24.84 -6.85 -24.43
C TRP A 199 24.55 -6.89 -22.93
N ALA A 200 23.87 -7.93 -22.44
CA ALA A 200 23.63 -8.11 -21.01
C ALA A 200 24.93 -8.30 -20.21
N GLN A 201 25.92 -9.01 -20.75
CA GLN A 201 27.23 -9.13 -20.10
C GLN A 201 27.96 -7.79 -20.03
N GLU A 202 27.92 -6.99 -21.10
CA GLU A 202 28.50 -5.65 -21.11
C GLU A 202 27.85 -4.74 -20.06
N TRP A 203 26.52 -4.67 -20.00
CA TRP A 203 25.82 -3.86 -18.99
C TRP A 203 26.04 -4.37 -17.56
N SER A 204 26.22 -5.69 -17.38
CA SER A 204 26.58 -6.25 -16.07
C SER A 204 27.93 -5.73 -15.58
N GLN A 205 28.92 -5.65 -16.47
CA GLN A 205 30.24 -5.10 -16.16
C GLN A 205 30.18 -3.57 -15.94
N GLU A 206 29.47 -2.86 -16.83
CA GLU A 206 29.33 -1.40 -16.77
C GLU A 206 28.67 -0.92 -15.47
N HIS A 207 27.60 -1.58 -15.04
CA HIS A 207 26.80 -1.14 -13.90
C HIS A 207 27.08 -1.91 -12.60
N GLY A 208 27.92 -2.95 -12.64
CA GLY A 208 28.30 -3.74 -11.46
C GLY A 208 27.13 -4.50 -10.83
N LEU A 209 26.19 -5.00 -11.64
CA LEU A 209 25.02 -5.77 -11.21
C LEU A 209 24.75 -6.94 -12.16
N SER A 210 23.93 -7.90 -11.74
CA SER A 210 23.55 -9.03 -12.61
C SER A 210 22.48 -8.60 -13.61
N VAL A 211 22.87 -8.41 -14.88
CA VAL A 211 21.93 -8.16 -15.98
C VAL A 211 21.76 -9.45 -16.78
N ARG A 212 20.51 -9.87 -17.00
CA ARG A 212 20.23 -11.09 -17.78
C ARG A 212 18.96 -10.97 -18.59
N PHE A 213 18.93 -11.65 -19.74
CA PHE A 213 17.70 -11.92 -20.46
C PHE A 213 17.04 -13.19 -19.94
N VAL A 214 15.71 -13.21 -19.91
CA VAL A 214 14.89 -14.35 -19.51
C VAL A 214 13.79 -14.56 -20.54
N GLN A 215 13.53 -15.82 -20.88
CA GLN A 215 12.42 -16.18 -21.77
C GLN A 215 11.06 -15.92 -21.08
N PRO A 216 10.07 -15.33 -21.76
CA PRO A 216 8.74 -15.08 -21.22
C PRO A 216 8.09 -16.27 -20.51
N ASP A 217 8.15 -17.45 -21.12
CA ASP A 217 7.60 -18.70 -20.57
C ASP A 217 8.33 -19.14 -19.28
N THR A 218 9.64 -18.90 -19.22
CA THR A 218 10.45 -19.18 -18.03
C THR A 218 10.18 -18.17 -16.93
N MET A 219 10.02 -16.89 -17.26
CA MET A 219 9.63 -15.88 -16.29
C MET A 219 8.26 -16.20 -15.68
N ASN A 220 7.27 -16.54 -16.51
CA ASN A 220 5.93 -16.93 -16.04
C ASN A 220 5.97 -18.15 -15.14
N ARG A 221 6.68 -19.21 -15.55
CA ARG A 221 6.84 -20.41 -14.73
C ARG A 221 7.48 -20.09 -13.37
N ASN A 222 8.50 -19.24 -13.34
CA ASN A 222 9.16 -18.86 -12.09
C ASN A 222 8.24 -18.05 -11.18
N ILE A 223 7.52 -17.06 -11.72
CA ILE A 223 6.54 -16.28 -10.97
C ILE A 223 5.44 -17.21 -10.41
N LEU A 224 4.93 -18.16 -11.20
CA LEU A 224 3.91 -19.09 -10.75
C LEU A 224 4.42 -20.07 -9.68
N ALA A 225 5.66 -20.55 -9.81
CA ALA A 225 6.21 -21.55 -8.90
C ALA A 225 6.69 -20.94 -7.56
N PHE A 226 7.23 -19.72 -7.59
CA PHE A 226 7.93 -19.12 -6.45
C PHE A 226 7.29 -17.82 -5.95
N GLY A 227 6.29 -17.30 -6.67
CA GLY A 227 5.74 -15.98 -6.43
C GLY A 227 6.74 -14.87 -6.76
N VAL A 228 6.39 -13.66 -6.33
CA VAL A 228 7.29 -12.51 -6.33
C VAL A 228 7.75 -12.30 -4.90
N GLN A 229 9.07 -12.21 -4.68
CA GLN A 229 9.65 -11.92 -3.38
C GLN A 229 10.61 -10.75 -3.50
N GLY A 230 10.60 -9.88 -2.48
CA GLY A 230 11.47 -8.71 -2.43
C GLY A 230 11.21 -7.73 -3.58
N ARG A 231 12.23 -6.96 -3.94
CA ARG A 231 12.20 -5.95 -5.00
C ARG A 231 12.79 -6.49 -6.30
N GLN A 232 12.02 -6.43 -7.38
CA GLN A 232 12.45 -6.90 -8.69
C GLN A 232 12.37 -5.75 -9.70
N LEU A 233 13.50 -5.49 -10.38
CA LEU A 233 13.58 -4.56 -11.49
C LEU A 233 13.50 -5.36 -12.80
N ILE A 234 12.42 -5.14 -13.55
CA ILE A 234 12.12 -5.87 -14.77
C ILE A 234 12.02 -4.89 -15.92
N ILE A 235 12.78 -5.12 -16.99
CA ILE A 235 12.50 -4.53 -18.31
C ILE A 235 11.84 -5.63 -19.14
N ALA A 236 10.79 -5.32 -19.87
CA ALA A 236 10.05 -6.33 -20.63
C ALA A 236 9.69 -5.84 -22.03
N SER A 237 9.66 -6.78 -22.98
CA SER A 237 9.14 -6.52 -24.32
C SER A 237 7.70 -6.01 -24.26
N ASN A 238 7.33 -5.20 -25.24
CA ASN A 238 6.04 -4.51 -25.28
C ASN A 238 4.85 -5.47 -25.07
N GLU A 239 4.87 -6.60 -25.77
CA GLU A 239 3.81 -7.61 -25.81
C GLU A 239 3.73 -8.39 -24.50
N TYR A 240 4.90 -8.79 -23.96
CA TYR A 240 4.94 -9.53 -22.71
C TYR A 240 4.43 -8.69 -21.55
N ALA A 241 4.90 -7.45 -21.43
CA ALA A 241 4.47 -6.55 -20.38
C ALA A 241 2.97 -6.23 -20.47
N ASP A 242 2.43 -6.03 -21.67
CA ASP A 242 0.98 -5.81 -21.87
C ASP A 242 0.13 -6.96 -21.32
N ILE A 243 0.55 -8.20 -21.63
CA ILE A 243 -0.15 -9.41 -21.16
C ILE A 243 0.00 -9.57 -19.65
N MET A 244 1.20 -9.31 -19.13
CA MET A 244 1.50 -9.52 -17.71
C MET A 244 0.96 -8.44 -16.79
N GLU A 245 0.70 -7.23 -17.30
CA GLU A 245 0.13 -6.12 -16.53
C GLU A 245 -1.15 -6.54 -15.80
N VAL A 246 -2.07 -7.19 -16.51
CA VAL A 246 -3.34 -7.67 -15.94
C VAL A 246 -3.09 -8.70 -14.83
N LEU A 247 -2.13 -9.60 -15.02
CA LEU A 247 -1.77 -10.61 -14.03
C LEU A 247 -1.09 -10.00 -12.80
N PHE A 248 -0.25 -8.98 -12.98
CA PHE A 248 0.36 -8.28 -11.85
C PHE A 248 -0.64 -7.41 -11.08
N LEU A 249 -1.60 -6.76 -11.76
CA LEU A 249 -2.67 -6.04 -11.08
C LEU A 249 -3.46 -6.96 -10.14
N ASP A 250 -3.83 -8.16 -10.61
CA ASP A 250 -4.52 -9.19 -9.82
C ASP A 250 -3.64 -9.71 -8.68
N MET A 251 -2.40 -10.11 -8.98
CA MET A 251 -1.45 -10.66 -8.00
C MET A 251 -1.12 -9.72 -6.85
N PHE A 252 -1.12 -8.41 -7.10
CA PHE A 252 -0.83 -7.38 -6.10
C PHE A 252 -2.07 -6.73 -5.50
N ASP A 253 -3.28 -7.17 -5.86
CA ASP A 253 -4.57 -6.62 -5.40
C ASP A 253 -4.69 -5.10 -5.61
N LEU A 254 -4.22 -4.60 -6.77
CA LEU A 254 -4.17 -3.17 -7.09
C LEU A 254 -5.39 -2.67 -7.88
N GLY A 255 -6.43 -3.50 -7.98
CA GLY A 255 -7.69 -3.18 -8.65
C GLY A 255 -7.70 -3.53 -10.13
N VAL A 256 -8.63 -2.91 -10.87
CA VAL A 256 -8.89 -3.21 -12.29
C VAL A 256 -8.36 -2.11 -13.22
N GLN A 257 -7.90 -2.53 -14.40
CA GLN A 257 -7.18 -1.71 -15.38
C GLN A 257 -7.95 -0.45 -15.80
N GLU A 258 -9.28 -0.52 -15.84
CA GLU A 258 -10.19 0.54 -16.30
C GLU A 258 -10.17 1.78 -15.38
N THR A 259 -9.77 1.61 -14.12
CA THR A 259 -9.67 2.72 -13.14
C THR A 259 -8.25 3.24 -12.99
N SER A 260 -7.31 2.72 -13.78
CA SER A 260 -5.90 3.05 -13.74
C SER A 260 -5.54 4.02 -14.86
N TYR A 261 -4.47 4.78 -14.63
CA TYR A 261 -3.80 5.56 -15.66
C TYR A 261 -2.42 4.96 -15.91
N SER A 262 -1.84 5.26 -17.07
CA SER A 262 -0.48 4.87 -17.44
C SER A 262 0.47 6.07 -17.41
N GLU A 263 1.72 5.83 -17.04
CA GLU A 263 2.83 6.77 -17.10
C GLU A 263 3.79 6.30 -18.20
N ASN A 264 3.86 7.04 -19.31
CA ASN A 264 4.82 6.80 -20.39
C ASN A 264 5.90 7.90 -20.33
N VAL A 265 7.17 7.51 -20.41
CA VAL A 265 8.31 8.44 -20.39
C VAL A 265 9.04 8.35 -21.72
N TYR A 266 9.28 9.50 -22.34
CA TYR A 266 10.01 9.55 -23.61
C TYR A 266 11.51 9.71 -23.36
N LEU A 267 12.30 8.80 -23.93
CA LEU A 267 13.75 8.73 -23.70
C LEU A 267 14.56 9.34 -24.86
N SER A 268 13.91 9.65 -25.98
CA SER A 268 14.56 10.34 -27.10
C SER A 268 15.14 11.69 -26.63
N PRO A 269 16.36 12.05 -27.07
CA PRO A 269 16.99 13.33 -26.69
C PRO A 269 16.12 14.56 -26.97
N ALA A 270 15.29 14.52 -28.03
CA ALA A 270 14.42 15.63 -28.41
C ALA A 270 13.26 15.87 -27.42
N THR A 271 12.96 14.90 -26.57
CA THR A 271 11.84 14.93 -25.61
C THR A 271 12.26 14.43 -24.24
N SER A 272 13.56 14.51 -23.93
CA SER A 272 14.11 14.00 -22.67
C SER A 272 13.35 14.64 -21.49
N GLU A 273 12.94 13.80 -20.53
CA GLU A 273 12.15 14.20 -19.34
C GLU A 273 10.66 14.50 -19.56
N LEU A 274 10.15 14.41 -20.80
CA LEU A 274 8.72 14.52 -21.05
C LEU A 274 7.98 13.25 -20.61
N VAL A 275 6.98 13.43 -19.75
CA VAL A 275 6.12 12.36 -19.23
C VAL A 275 4.71 12.52 -19.75
N GLU A 276 4.18 11.46 -20.34
CA GLU A 276 2.79 11.38 -20.80
C GLU A 276 1.96 10.53 -19.83
N TYR A 277 0.82 11.08 -19.39
CA TYR A 277 -0.20 10.36 -18.63
C TYR A 277 -1.41 10.08 -19.53
N GLN A 278 -1.87 8.83 -19.51
CA GLN A 278 -3.04 8.39 -20.28
C GLN A 278 -4.02 7.60 -19.40
N THR A 279 -5.32 7.78 -19.62
CA THR A 279 -6.37 6.85 -19.17
C THR A 279 -6.25 5.49 -19.88
N VAL A 280 -6.24 4.37 -19.15
CA VAL A 280 -5.99 3.05 -19.77
C VAL A 280 -7.18 2.54 -20.60
N HIS A 281 -8.40 2.98 -20.31
CA HIS A 281 -9.56 2.62 -21.14
C HIS A 281 -9.44 3.16 -22.58
N GLY A 282 -10.09 2.49 -23.52
CA GLY A 282 -10.19 2.93 -24.92
C GLY A 282 -11.02 4.20 -25.10
N SER A 283 -11.29 4.58 -26.35
CA SER A 283 -12.09 5.75 -26.71
C SER A 283 -13.55 5.68 -26.22
N ALA A 284 -14.07 4.47 -25.96
CA ALA A 284 -15.44 4.21 -25.53
C ALA A 284 -16.45 5.01 -26.37
N ASP A 285 -16.32 4.92 -27.71
CA ASP A 285 -17.07 5.77 -28.64
C ASP A 285 -18.59 5.64 -28.48
N ASP A 286 -19.06 4.49 -27.99
CA ASP A 286 -20.47 4.21 -27.65
C ASP A 286 -21.00 5.03 -26.47
N LEU A 287 -20.13 5.56 -25.60
CA LEU A 287 -20.48 6.42 -24.48
C LEU A 287 -20.44 7.92 -24.79
N THR A 288 -19.97 8.29 -25.98
CA THR A 288 -19.77 9.70 -26.39
C THR A 288 -21.03 10.53 -26.19
N GLY A 289 -20.89 11.66 -25.48
CA GLY A 289 -21.97 12.63 -25.27
C GLY A 289 -23.07 12.17 -24.32
N LYS A 290 -22.96 10.98 -23.71
CA LYS A 290 -23.94 10.47 -22.74
C LYS A 290 -23.71 10.97 -21.31
N GLY A 291 -22.54 11.54 -20.99
CA GLY A 291 -22.25 12.07 -19.66
C GLY A 291 -22.11 10.99 -18.58
N ILE A 292 -21.74 9.77 -18.95
CA ILE A 292 -21.68 8.59 -18.06
C ILE A 292 -20.34 7.85 -18.10
N VAL A 293 -19.33 8.41 -18.77
CA VAL A 293 -17.98 7.84 -18.77
C VAL A 293 -17.38 7.90 -17.37
N ASN A 294 -16.67 6.86 -16.95
CA ASN A 294 -16.02 6.82 -15.64
C ASN A 294 -14.79 7.74 -15.61
N PRO A 295 -14.77 8.82 -14.79
CA PRO A 295 -13.67 9.77 -14.77
C PRO A 295 -12.52 9.34 -13.83
N SER A 296 -12.60 8.19 -13.16
CA SER A 296 -11.66 7.82 -12.07
C SER A 296 -10.19 7.83 -12.49
N ALA A 297 -9.88 7.28 -13.68
CA ALA A 297 -8.52 7.29 -14.21
C ALA A 297 -8.01 8.72 -14.47
N THR A 298 -8.86 9.58 -15.05
CA THR A 298 -8.57 11.00 -15.31
C THR A 298 -8.31 11.77 -14.01
N LEU A 299 -9.13 11.53 -12.99
CA LEU A 299 -8.99 12.15 -11.67
C LEU A 299 -7.65 11.79 -11.01
N LYS A 300 -7.29 10.50 -11.04
CA LYS A 300 -6.00 10.01 -10.53
C LYS A 300 -4.84 10.61 -11.31
N ALA A 301 -4.91 10.66 -12.64
CA ALA A 301 -3.88 11.27 -13.48
C ALA A 301 -3.68 12.76 -13.14
N ALA A 302 -4.75 13.53 -12.97
CA ALA A 302 -4.66 14.94 -12.57
C ALA A 302 -3.99 15.11 -11.20
N ALA A 303 -4.36 14.29 -10.22
CA ALA A 303 -3.74 14.31 -8.89
C ALA A 303 -2.24 13.95 -8.96
N THR A 304 -1.87 12.89 -9.67
CA THR A 304 -0.46 12.50 -9.85
C THR A 304 0.35 13.58 -10.55
N ILE A 305 -0.20 14.25 -11.57
CA ILE A 305 0.48 15.36 -12.25
C ILE A 305 0.75 16.51 -11.28
N LEU A 306 -0.23 16.89 -10.46
CA LEU A 306 -0.05 17.93 -9.44
C LEU A 306 0.96 17.52 -8.36
N GLU A 307 0.92 16.28 -7.90
CA GLU A 307 1.87 15.76 -6.89
C GLU A 307 3.31 15.80 -7.42
N ARG A 308 3.53 15.24 -8.61
CA ARG A 308 4.88 14.95 -9.12
C ARG A 308 5.51 16.13 -9.86
N HIS A 309 4.72 16.86 -10.65
CA HIS A 309 5.21 17.97 -11.47
C HIS A 309 4.89 19.33 -10.85
N GLY A 310 3.75 19.44 -10.15
CA GLY A 310 3.37 20.64 -9.40
C GLY A 310 3.89 20.69 -7.94
N LEU A 311 4.55 19.63 -7.46
CA LEU A 311 5.01 19.47 -6.07
C LEU A 311 3.91 19.64 -5.01
N CYS A 312 2.64 19.38 -5.38
CA CYS A 312 1.47 19.49 -4.50
C CYS A 312 1.34 18.23 -3.63
N LYS A 313 2.15 18.13 -2.58
CA LYS A 313 2.28 16.90 -1.76
C LYS A 313 0.97 16.43 -1.15
N GLY A 314 0.74 15.11 -1.20
CA GLY A 314 -0.36 14.41 -0.55
C GLY A 314 -1.67 14.39 -1.36
N ILE A 315 -1.71 15.01 -2.54
CA ILE A 315 -2.92 15.08 -3.35
C ILE A 315 -3.28 13.75 -4.01
N GLU A 316 -2.30 12.95 -4.43
CA GLU A 316 -2.47 11.61 -5.00
C GLU A 316 -3.08 10.68 -3.94
N SER A 317 -2.54 10.72 -2.71
CA SER A 317 -3.07 9.96 -1.57
C SER A 317 -4.51 10.37 -1.22
N ASN A 318 -4.78 11.68 -1.13
CA ASN A 318 -6.13 12.18 -0.86
C ASN A 318 -7.14 11.81 -1.96
N MET A 319 -6.74 11.86 -3.23
CA MET A 319 -7.57 11.46 -4.36
C MET A 319 -7.91 9.97 -4.29
N ASN A 320 -6.91 9.11 -4.10
CA ASN A 320 -7.11 7.66 -3.97
C ASN A 320 -8.03 7.30 -2.79
N HIS A 321 -7.81 7.94 -1.63
CA HIS A 321 -8.68 7.76 -0.46
C HIS A 321 -10.12 8.20 -0.72
N THR A 322 -10.31 9.30 -1.45
CA THR A 322 -11.64 9.82 -1.81
C THR A 322 -12.38 8.87 -2.74
N ILE A 323 -11.73 8.42 -3.82
CA ILE A 323 -12.29 7.45 -4.75
C ILE A 323 -12.63 6.14 -4.02
N GLY A 324 -11.74 5.63 -3.16
CA GLY A 324 -11.99 4.43 -2.36
C GLY A 324 -13.20 4.58 -1.41
N ARG A 325 -13.37 5.75 -0.78
CA ARG A 325 -14.55 6.03 0.04
C ARG A 325 -15.84 6.09 -0.78
N MET A 326 -15.80 6.66 -1.98
CA MET A 326 -16.97 6.71 -2.86
C MET A 326 -17.40 5.30 -3.27
N ALA A 327 -16.44 4.43 -3.61
CA ALA A 327 -16.68 3.02 -3.90
C ALA A 327 -17.31 2.28 -2.69
N GLN A 328 -16.78 2.48 -1.47
CA GLN A 328 -17.36 1.89 -0.25
C GLN A 328 -18.81 2.32 0.00
N ARG A 329 -19.18 3.54 -0.40
CA ARG A 329 -20.55 4.06 -0.30
C ARG A 329 -21.44 3.69 -1.49
N LYS A 330 -20.93 2.87 -2.43
CA LYS A 330 -21.59 2.50 -3.69
C LYS A 330 -22.00 3.70 -4.54
N TYR A 331 -21.29 4.82 -4.40
CA TYR A 331 -21.49 5.99 -5.25
C TYR A 331 -20.50 5.91 -6.42
N CYS A 332 -20.93 5.26 -7.50
CA CYS A 332 -20.09 4.94 -8.66
C CYS A 332 -20.80 5.30 -9.98
N THR A 333 -20.06 5.33 -11.08
CA THR A 333 -20.59 5.45 -12.45
C THR A 333 -21.24 4.13 -12.93
N PRO A 334 -22.01 4.13 -14.03
CA PRO A 334 -22.80 2.97 -14.47
C PRO A 334 -21.99 1.71 -14.80
N ASP A 335 -20.77 1.86 -15.32
CA ASP A 335 -19.82 0.76 -15.58
C ASP A 335 -19.44 -0.01 -14.30
N GLN A 336 -19.51 0.65 -13.14
CA GLN A 336 -19.27 0.08 -11.83
C GLN A 336 -20.56 -0.27 -11.06
N GLY A 337 -21.70 -0.32 -11.77
CA GLY A 337 -23.00 -0.68 -11.20
C GLY A 337 -23.70 0.44 -10.41
N GLY A 338 -23.23 1.69 -10.53
CA GLY A 338 -23.87 2.85 -9.91
C GLY A 338 -24.77 3.65 -10.87
N THR A 339 -25.21 4.83 -10.44
CA THR A 339 -26.10 5.72 -11.21
C THR A 339 -25.55 7.12 -11.40
N ALA A 340 -24.34 7.40 -10.90
CA ALA A 340 -23.76 8.74 -10.98
C ALA A 340 -23.35 9.07 -12.42
N THR A 341 -23.73 10.26 -12.90
CA THR A 341 -23.16 10.81 -14.14
C THR A 341 -21.71 11.22 -13.93
N THR A 342 -20.95 11.37 -15.01
CA THR A 342 -19.55 11.81 -14.98
C THR A 342 -19.40 13.12 -14.18
N ALA A 343 -20.22 14.13 -14.50
CA ALA A 343 -20.21 15.41 -13.82
C ALA A 343 -20.60 15.30 -12.33
N ALA A 344 -21.63 14.51 -12.00
CA ALA A 344 -22.04 14.31 -10.61
C ALA A 344 -20.97 13.56 -9.79
N TYR A 345 -20.24 12.63 -10.42
CA TYR A 345 -19.12 11.95 -9.78
C TYR A 345 -17.95 12.90 -9.52
N VAL A 346 -17.52 13.67 -10.53
CA VAL A 346 -16.45 14.67 -10.41
C VAL A 346 -16.77 15.70 -9.34
N SER A 347 -17.99 16.25 -9.34
CA SER A 347 -18.43 17.23 -8.35
C SER A 347 -18.37 16.67 -6.92
N ALA A 348 -18.83 15.43 -6.72
CA ALA A 348 -18.78 14.78 -5.41
C ALA A 348 -17.32 14.56 -4.92
N VAL A 349 -16.42 14.12 -5.81
CA VAL A 349 -14.98 13.97 -5.51
C VAL A 349 -14.38 15.32 -5.08
N LEU A 350 -14.57 16.36 -5.90
CA LEU A 350 -14.00 17.68 -5.66
C LEU A 350 -14.55 18.31 -4.38
N HIS A 351 -15.84 18.14 -4.08
CA HIS A 351 -16.43 18.61 -2.84
C HIS A 351 -15.79 17.93 -1.62
N TYR A 352 -15.63 16.60 -1.68
CA TYR A 352 -15.01 15.85 -0.59
C TYR A 352 -13.53 16.23 -0.39
N LEU A 353 -12.77 16.46 -1.47
CA LEU A 353 -11.40 16.96 -1.41
C LEU A 353 -11.34 18.39 -0.86
N ALA A 354 -12.23 19.28 -1.30
CA ALA A 354 -12.31 20.65 -0.79
C ALA A 354 -12.59 20.66 0.72
N ASP A 355 -13.44 19.78 1.23
CA ASP A 355 -13.68 19.61 2.67
C ASP A 355 -12.42 19.18 3.44
N LEU A 356 -11.59 18.31 2.85
CA LEU A 356 -10.31 17.91 3.44
C LEU A 356 -9.33 19.10 3.51
N TYR A 357 -9.34 19.98 2.51
CA TYR A 357 -8.49 21.17 2.45
C TYR A 357 -9.05 22.37 3.24
N SER A 358 -10.37 22.44 3.46
CA SER A 358 -11.06 23.57 4.12
C SER A 358 -11.20 23.39 5.64
N LYS A 359 -11.18 22.16 6.13
CA LYS A 359 -11.10 21.93 7.58
C LYS A 359 -9.77 22.51 8.07
N PRO A 360 -9.76 23.36 9.11
CA PRO A 360 -8.50 23.81 9.69
C PRO A 360 -7.75 22.55 10.08
N ASN A 361 -6.63 22.39 9.41
CA ASN A 361 -5.69 21.31 9.60
C ASN A 361 -5.58 21.08 11.12
N ILE A 362 -5.81 19.85 11.58
CA ILE A 362 -5.54 19.43 12.98
C ILE A 362 -4.01 19.44 13.23
N SER A 363 -3.25 20.19 12.43
CA SER A 363 -1.93 20.72 12.73
C SER A 363 -1.99 22.05 13.50
N SER A 364 -3.17 22.66 13.68
CA SER A 364 -3.33 23.93 14.42
C SER A 364 -3.58 23.78 15.92
N LEU A 365 -4.04 22.61 16.41
CA LEU A 365 -4.02 22.30 17.85
C LEU A 365 -2.61 21.94 18.35
N ASN A 366 -1.72 21.50 17.46
CA ASN A 366 -0.32 21.20 17.78
C ASN A 366 0.57 22.46 17.89
N ARG A 367 0.05 23.64 17.53
CA ARG A 367 0.83 24.89 17.51
C ARG A 367 0.88 25.64 18.86
N ARG A 368 0.26 25.11 19.93
CA ARG A 368 0.45 25.61 21.30
C ARG A 368 1.54 24.88 22.10
N LEU A 369 2.24 23.93 21.50
CA LEU A 369 3.35 23.20 22.15
C LEU A 369 4.74 23.55 21.62
N SER A 370 4.86 24.48 20.66
CA SER A 370 6.14 24.86 20.04
C SER A 370 6.76 26.11 20.66
N VAL A 371 7.09 26.05 21.95
CA VAL A 371 8.20 26.84 22.52
C VAL A 371 8.94 25.93 23.50
N MET A 372 9.95 25.20 23.00
CA MET A 372 11.17 24.84 23.72
C MET A 372 12.22 24.36 22.69
N PRO A 373 13.52 24.60 22.95
CA PRO A 373 14.51 24.78 21.91
C PRO A 373 15.06 23.46 21.34
N THR A 374 15.51 23.54 20.10
CA THR A 374 16.25 22.50 19.37
C THR A 374 17.53 22.11 20.10
N LEU A 375 17.59 20.85 20.55
CA LEU A 375 18.84 20.15 20.84
C LEU A 375 19.15 19.20 19.69
N THR A 376 20.30 19.42 19.08
CA THR A 376 21.02 18.44 18.26
C THR A 376 21.36 17.23 19.12
N GLU A 377 20.75 16.08 18.87
CA GLU A 377 21.21 14.81 19.42
C GLU A 377 21.27 13.73 18.33
N THR A 378 22.46 13.16 18.21
CA THR A 378 22.77 11.76 17.90
C THR A 378 21.58 10.82 18.11
N ARG A 379 21.40 9.82 17.23
CA ARG A 379 20.47 8.67 17.41
C ARG A 379 20.58 8.10 18.82
N THR A 380 19.79 8.63 19.74
CA THR A 380 19.47 8.03 21.02
C THR A 380 18.26 7.12 20.81
N PRO A 381 18.21 5.97 21.51
CA PRO A 381 17.08 5.06 21.43
C PRO A 381 15.80 5.83 21.78
N ARG A 382 14.70 5.54 21.06
CA ARG A 382 13.36 6.10 21.36
C ARG A 382 13.14 6.02 22.88
N PRO A 383 12.71 7.11 23.56
CA PRO A 383 12.45 7.03 24.98
C PRO A 383 11.46 5.89 25.23
N ASN A 384 11.83 4.97 26.13
CA ASN A 384 10.95 3.92 26.59
C ASN A 384 9.62 4.57 27.01
N LEU A 385 8.50 4.12 26.43
CA LEU A 385 7.17 4.48 26.92
C LEU A 385 7.17 4.30 28.45
N PRO A 386 6.79 5.33 29.24
CA PRO A 386 6.77 5.23 30.69
C PRO A 386 5.61 4.30 31.08
N THR A 387 5.87 2.99 31.08
CA THR A 387 4.97 1.99 31.67
C THR A 387 5.11 1.94 33.20
N LEU A 388 6.06 2.70 33.76
CA LEU A 388 6.26 2.85 35.20
C LEU A 388 5.22 3.81 35.77
N GLY A 389 4.27 3.26 36.54
CA GLY A 389 3.29 4.04 37.31
C GLY A 389 1.83 3.86 36.94
N LEU A 390 1.55 3.39 35.71
CA LEU A 390 0.17 3.22 35.24
C LEU A 390 -0.54 2.06 35.92
N LYS A 391 -1.82 2.25 36.23
CA LYS A 391 -2.66 1.17 36.75
C LYS A 391 -2.93 0.16 35.62
N THR A 392 -2.51 -1.08 35.82
CA THR A 392 -2.34 -2.05 34.74
C THR A 392 -3.25 -3.25 34.93
N ALA A 393 -3.80 -3.77 33.83
CA ALA A 393 -4.45 -5.07 33.79
C ALA A 393 -3.69 -6.02 32.85
N LEU A 394 -3.53 -7.27 33.27
CA LEU A 394 -3.12 -8.38 32.42
C LEU A 394 -4.37 -9.09 31.89
N LEU A 395 -4.52 -9.08 30.57
CA LEU A 395 -5.61 -9.75 29.88
C LEU A 395 -5.12 -11.09 29.32
N ILE A 396 -5.74 -12.17 29.78
CA ILE A 396 -5.58 -13.52 29.20
C ILE A 396 -6.74 -13.78 28.25
N ILE A 397 -6.47 -13.71 26.95
CA ILE A 397 -7.52 -13.69 25.92
C ILE A 397 -7.65 -15.06 25.26
N ASP A 398 -8.87 -15.59 25.34
CA ASP A 398 -9.35 -16.79 24.67
C ASP A 398 -8.42 -18.01 24.78
N PHE A 399 -7.89 -18.23 25.97
CA PHE A 399 -6.98 -19.34 26.28
C PHE A 399 -7.78 -20.64 26.50
N GLN A 400 -8.50 -21.08 25.46
CA GLN A 400 -9.47 -22.18 25.48
C GLN A 400 -9.05 -23.35 24.59
N GLN A 401 -9.59 -24.53 24.87
CA GLN A 401 -9.20 -25.80 24.24
C GLN A 401 -9.31 -25.78 22.70
N ASP A 402 -10.40 -25.28 22.12
CA ASP A 402 -10.58 -25.28 20.65
C ASP A 402 -9.63 -24.34 19.89
N PHE A 403 -8.94 -23.45 20.60
CA PHE A 403 -8.00 -22.49 20.01
C PHE A 403 -6.56 -23.01 20.03
N ALA A 404 -6.21 -23.87 20.99
CA ALA A 404 -4.88 -24.47 21.13
C ALA A 404 -4.39 -25.16 19.85
N ASP A 405 -5.26 -25.94 19.21
CA ASP A 405 -4.89 -26.80 18.08
C ASP A 405 -4.76 -26.06 16.74
N SER A 406 -4.98 -24.74 16.73
CA SER A 406 -5.04 -23.95 15.49
C SER A 406 -4.01 -22.82 15.41
N ILE A 407 -3.10 -22.71 16.38
CA ILE A 407 -2.02 -21.72 16.26
C ILE A 407 -1.08 -22.09 15.11
N ASN A 408 -0.62 -21.09 14.36
CA ASN A 408 0.25 -21.31 13.22
C ASN A 408 1.67 -21.73 13.64
N ALA A 409 2.39 -22.36 12.72
CA ALA A 409 3.74 -22.88 12.96
C ALA A 409 4.80 -21.80 13.25
N SER A 410 4.53 -20.54 12.89
CA SER A 410 5.42 -19.42 13.21
C SER A 410 5.26 -18.88 14.63
N SER A 411 4.26 -19.37 15.38
CA SER A 411 4.08 -19.03 16.79
C SER A 411 4.98 -19.89 17.68
N PRO A 412 5.36 -19.42 18.89
CA PRO A 412 5.99 -20.27 19.87
C PRO A 412 5.13 -21.52 20.13
N PRO A 413 5.75 -22.69 20.38
CA PRO A 413 4.99 -23.90 20.73
C PRO A 413 4.02 -23.63 21.88
N LEU A 414 2.83 -24.23 21.82
CA LEU A 414 1.80 -24.04 22.86
C LEU A 414 2.33 -24.37 24.27
N SER A 415 3.24 -25.34 24.39
CA SER A 415 3.91 -25.66 25.66
C SER A 415 4.74 -24.49 26.21
N THR A 416 5.43 -23.75 25.33
CA THR A 416 6.18 -22.54 25.70
C THR A 416 5.24 -21.42 26.12
N ILE A 417 4.14 -21.20 25.36
CA ILE A 417 3.12 -20.20 25.69
C ILE A 417 2.49 -20.53 27.05
N ASN A 418 2.10 -21.80 27.28
CA ASN A 418 1.57 -22.29 28.55
C ASN A 418 2.53 -22.01 29.71
N SER A 419 3.81 -22.40 29.56
CA SER A 419 4.82 -22.20 30.59
C SER A 419 4.98 -20.73 30.94
N ASN A 420 5.08 -19.86 29.93
CA ASN A 420 5.31 -18.44 30.12
C ASN A 420 4.11 -17.72 30.76
N ILE A 421 2.88 -18.00 30.31
CA ILE A 421 1.68 -17.43 30.93
C ILE A 421 1.50 -17.96 32.36
N SER A 422 1.77 -19.25 32.60
CA SER A 422 1.72 -19.82 33.95
C SER A 422 2.72 -19.15 34.89
N HIS A 423 3.95 -18.92 34.40
CA HIS A 423 4.98 -18.19 35.14
C HIS A 423 4.50 -16.78 35.49
N LEU A 424 4.00 -16.04 34.48
CA LEU A 424 3.48 -14.68 34.63
C LEU A 424 2.36 -14.59 35.69
N LEU A 425 1.37 -15.48 35.60
CA LEU A 425 0.27 -15.55 36.57
C LEU A 425 0.77 -15.90 37.96
N SER A 426 1.67 -16.89 38.08
CA SER A 426 2.23 -17.30 39.38
C SER A 426 2.97 -16.13 40.05
N HIS A 427 3.71 -15.35 39.27
CA HIS A 427 4.48 -14.22 39.76
C HIS A 427 3.58 -13.10 40.31
N ILE A 428 2.51 -12.74 39.57
CA ILE A 428 1.53 -11.74 40.02
C ILE A 428 0.75 -12.24 41.25
N ARG A 429 0.23 -13.48 41.19
CA ARG A 429 -0.55 -14.09 42.28
C ARG A 429 0.26 -14.21 43.58
N ASN A 430 1.52 -14.62 43.50
CA ASN A 430 2.41 -14.71 44.66
C ASN A 430 2.65 -13.34 45.31
N ALA A 431 2.89 -12.30 44.51
CA ALA A 431 3.05 -10.95 45.01
C ALA A 431 1.77 -10.40 45.66
N GLN A 432 0.59 -10.70 45.09
CA GLN A 432 -0.70 -10.36 45.68
C GLN A 432 -0.92 -11.05 47.03
N ASN A 433 -0.61 -12.34 47.13
CA ASN A 433 -0.75 -13.11 48.37
C ASN A 433 0.21 -12.63 49.47
N GLN A 434 1.46 -12.31 49.13
CA GLN A 434 2.42 -11.75 50.09
C GLN A 434 1.96 -10.39 50.63
N ALA A 435 1.40 -9.53 49.78
CA ALA A 435 0.85 -8.24 50.18
C ALA A 435 -0.36 -8.37 51.13
N LEU A 436 -1.22 -9.38 50.93
CA LEU A 436 -2.34 -9.68 51.83
C LEU A 436 -1.87 -10.17 53.22
N SER A 437 -0.71 -10.82 53.29
CA SER A 437 -0.14 -11.34 54.55
C SER A 437 0.68 -10.33 55.37
N SER A 438 1.07 -9.19 54.77
CA SER A 438 1.86 -8.15 55.42
C SER A 438 0.97 -6.99 55.90
N VAL A 439 0.59 -7.03 57.17
CA VAL A 439 -0.10 -5.91 57.84
C VAL A 439 0.92 -4.80 58.09
N SER A 440 1.05 -3.83 57.18
CA SER A 440 1.75 -2.57 57.50
C SER A 440 1.10 -1.37 56.83
N SER A 441 0.63 -0.49 57.70
CA SER A 441 0.03 0.81 57.44
C SER A 441 1.09 1.84 57.04
N LYS A 442 1.25 2.11 55.74
CA LYS A 442 1.75 3.40 55.24
C LYS A 442 1.28 3.64 53.80
N PRO A 443 0.81 4.85 53.45
CA PRO A 443 0.41 5.17 52.09
C PRO A 443 1.67 5.34 51.22
N ILE A 444 1.85 4.46 50.24
CA ILE A 444 2.95 4.50 49.28
C ILE A 444 2.46 5.24 48.02
N SER A 445 3.28 6.15 47.52
CA SER A 445 3.07 6.98 46.34
C SER A 445 2.84 6.18 45.06
N ALA A 446 2.25 6.83 44.05
CA ALA A 446 1.78 6.31 42.77
C ALA A 446 2.86 5.71 41.84
N SER A 447 3.46 4.59 42.23
CA SER A 447 4.01 3.61 41.29
C SER A 447 3.15 2.35 41.39
N SER A 448 2.58 1.87 40.27
CA SER A 448 1.86 0.60 40.31
C SER A 448 2.85 -0.48 40.75
N SER A 449 2.56 -1.30 41.76
CA SER A 449 3.37 -2.46 42.13
C SER A 449 2.89 -3.70 41.38
N ILE A 450 3.68 -4.76 41.27
CA ILE A 450 3.27 -5.97 40.53
C ILE A 450 2.02 -6.63 41.16
N LYS A 451 1.86 -6.48 42.48
CA LYS A 451 0.65 -6.86 43.23
C LYS A 451 -0.61 -6.10 42.80
N ASP A 452 -0.46 -4.92 42.21
CA ASP A 452 -1.60 -4.07 41.80
C ASP A 452 -2.06 -4.34 40.36
N ILE A 453 -1.46 -5.32 39.67
CA ILE A 453 -1.88 -5.74 38.34
C ILE A 453 -3.16 -6.57 38.46
N GLU A 454 -4.23 -6.08 37.84
CA GLU A 454 -5.50 -6.80 37.76
C GLU A 454 -5.39 -7.93 36.73
N ILE A 455 -5.65 -9.18 37.14
CA ILE A 455 -5.72 -10.32 36.21
C ILE A 455 -7.16 -10.47 35.74
N ILE A 456 -7.35 -10.43 34.42
CA ILE A 456 -8.65 -10.57 33.77
C ILE A 456 -8.56 -11.65 32.68
N HIS A 457 -9.46 -12.61 32.74
CA HIS A 457 -9.63 -13.62 31.70
C HIS A 457 -10.76 -13.24 30.78
N ILE A 458 -10.55 -13.37 29.48
CA ILE A 458 -11.56 -13.14 28.45
C ILE A 458 -11.79 -14.47 27.75
N ARG A 459 -13.07 -14.83 27.60
CA ARG A 459 -13.51 -16.10 27.05
C ARG A 459 -14.45 -15.91 25.87
N PHE A 460 -14.16 -16.53 24.74
CA PHE A 460 -15.04 -16.58 23.58
C PHE A 460 -16.10 -17.67 23.77
N LEU A 461 -17.35 -17.34 23.44
CA LEU A 461 -18.45 -18.30 23.36
C LEU A 461 -19.01 -18.34 21.94
N GLY A 462 -18.76 -19.44 21.24
CA GLY A 462 -19.14 -19.59 19.83
C GLY A 462 -20.50 -20.23 19.61
N ASP A 463 -21.37 -20.24 20.62
CA ASP A 463 -22.72 -20.78 20.50
C ASP A 463 -23.47 -20.18 19.31
N ARG A 464 -24.15 -21.04 18.54
CA ARG A 464 -24.89 -20.64 17.35
C ARG A 464 -25.95 -19.57 17.62
N ALA A 465 -26.48 -19.52 18.85
CA ALA A 465 -27.43 -18.50 19.29
C ALA A 465 -26.85 -17.07 19.30
N TYR A 466 -25.53 -16.92 19.40
CA TYR A 466 -24.83 -15.63 19.38
C TYR A 466 -24.31 -15.23 18.00
N GLN A 467 -24.34 -16.15 17.03
CA GLN A 467 -23.78 -15.92 15.70
C GLN A 467 -24.77 -15.20 14.79
N PHE A 468 -24.41 -14.00 14.34
CA PHE A 468 -25.18 -13.28 13.32
C PHE A 468 -25.09 -13.96 11.95
N ALA A 469 -26.04 -13.65 11.06
CA ALA A 469 -26.16 -14.26 9.74
C ALA A 469 -24.85 -14.33 8.92
N PRO A 470 -23.97 -13.29 8.89
CA PRO A 470 -22.69 -13.38 8.18
C PRO A 470 -21.75 -14.43 8.75
N TRP A 471 -21.74 -14.61 10.07
CA TRP A 471 -20.90 -15.60 10.76
C TRP A 471 -21.36 -17.01 10.44
N THR A 472 -22.67 -17.25 10.55
CA THR A 472 -23.28 -18.55 10.22
C THR A 472 -23.10 -18.87 8.74
N TYR A 473 -23.28 -17.89 7.85
CA TYR A 473 -23.04 -18.07 6.41
C TYR A 473 -21.59 -18.49 6.15
N ARG A 474 -20.60 -17.71 6.63
CA ARG A 474 -19.17 -18.03 6.48
C ARG A 474 -18.83 -19.43 6.99
N ASN A 475 -19.27 -19.76 8.21
CA ASN A 475 -18.96 -21.05 8.82
C ASN A 475 -19.55 -22.20 8.00
N THR A 476 -20.79 -22.05 7.53
CA THR A 476 -21.47 -23.07 6.71
C THR A 476 -20.77 -23.22 5.35
N THR A 477 -20.49 -22.12 4.64
CA THR A 477 -19.86 -22.16 3.31
C THR A 477 -18.43 -22.68 3.35
N SER A 478 -17.71 -22.46 4.46
CA SER A 478 -16.33 -22.89 4.63
C SER A 478 -16.19 -24.15 5.47
N ASN A 479 -17.30 -24.86 5.75
CA ASN A 479 -17.35 -26.07 6.56
C ASN A 479 -16.57 -25.96 7.89
N ARG A 480 -16.67 -24.81 8.56
CA ARG A 480 -16.01 -24.53 9.83
C ARG A 480 -16.90 -24.95 11.00
N PRO A 481 -16.41 -25.78 11.94
CA PRO A 481 -17.18 -26.10 13.12
C PRO A 481 -17.34 -24.87 14.02
N ASP A 482 -18.41 -24.86 14.82
CA ASP A 482 -18.54 -23.92 15.92
C ASP A 482 -17.46 -24.23 16.97
N LYS A 483 -16.76 -23.20 17.43
CA LYS A 483 -15.66 -23.31 18.40
C LYS A 483 -16.07 -22.73 19.74
N CYS A 484 -15.58 -23.31 20.82
CA CYS A 484 -15.83 -22.87 22.19
C CYS A 484 -17.35 -22.74 22.48
N VAL A 485 -18.14 -23.74 22.08
CA VAL A 485 -19.57 -23.80 22.37
C VAL A 485 -19.79 -23.99 23.87
N SER A 486 -20.68 -23.22 24.49
CA SER A 486 -20.88 -23.26 25.94
C SER A 486 -21.22 -24.67 26.43
N GLY A 487 -20.52 -25.11 27.47
CA GLY A 487 -20.72 -26.43 28.09
C GLY A 487 -19.97 -27.59 27.41
N THR A 488 -19.22 -27.34 26.33
CA THR A 488 -18.33 -28.36 25.75
C THR A 488 -16.91 -28.26 26.31
N ASP A 489 -16.13 -29.34 26.18
CA ASP A 489 -14.71 -29.34 26.54
C ASP A 489 -13.92 -28.28 25.75
N GLY A 490 -14.32 -28.03 24.50
CA GLY A 490 -13.74 -27.02 23.62
C GLY A 490 -13.79 -25.59 24.20
N ALA A 491 -14.81 -25.28 25.01
CA ALA A 491 -14.97 -23.98 25.66
C ALA A 491 -14.20 -23.84 26.99
N SER A 492 -13.66 -24.94 27.53
CA SER A 492 -12.91 -24.93 28.78
C SER A 492 -11.58 -24.21 28.63
N PHE A 493 -11.12 -23.59 29.72
CA PHE A 493 -9.78 -23.01 29.80
C PHE A 493 -8.71 -24.11 29.75
N LEU A 494 -7.58 -23.82 29.12
CA LEU A 494 -6.45 -24.75 29.05
C LEU A 494 -5.69 -24.79 30.38
N GLU A 495 -5.58 -25.97 30.97
CA GLU A 495 -4.76 -26.19 32.17
C GLU A 495 -3.26 -25.94 31.89
N PRO A 496 -2.49 -25.34 32.81
CA PRO A 496 -2.88 -24.90 34.17
C PRO A 496 -3.39 -23.44 34.23
N ILE A 497 -3.72 -22.83 33.10
CA ILE A 497 -4.10 -21.42 32.98
C ILE A 497 -5.61 -21.30 33.18
N VAL A 498 -6.02 -21.42 34.44
CA VAL A 498 -7.41 -21.29 34.87
C VAL A 498 -7.62 -20.07 35.78
N PRO A 499 -8.78 -19.39 35.70
CA PRO A 499 -9.11 -18.29 36.58
C PRO A 499 -9.20 -18.70 38.05
N GLN A 500 -8.61 -17.90 38.95
CA GLN A 500 -8.84 -18.04 40.40
C GLN A 500 -10.13 -17.34 40.84
N LYS A 501 -10.65 -17.69 42.02
CA LYS A 501 -11.94 -17.18 42.56
C LYS A 501 -12.00 -15.65 42.65
N ASN A 502 -10.86 -14.97 42.82
CA ASN A 502 -10.72 -13.53 42.92
C ASN A 502 -10.43 -12.84 41.57
N GLU A 503 -10.26 -13.59 40.49
CA GLU A 503 -9.96 -13.07 39.15
C GLU A 503 -11.25 -12.92 38.34
N ARG A 504 -11.31 -11.86 37.53
CA ARG A 504 -12.51 -11.57 36.74
C ARG A 504 -12.48 -12.35 35.43
N VAL A 505 -13.61 -12.96 35.07
CA VAL A 505 -13.84 -13.56 33.75
C VAL A 505 -14.89 -12.74 33.00
N PHE A 506 -14.61 -12.40 31.75
CA PHE A 506 -15.56 -11.80 30.83
C PHE A 506 -15.84 -12.74 29.67
N GLU A 507 -17.12 -12.95 29.37
CA GLU A 507 -17.56 -13.81 28.28
C GLU A 507 -17.99 -12.93 27.10
N LYS A 508 -17.40 -13.18 25.93
CA LYS A 508 -17.72 -12.45 24.70
C LYS A 508 -18.50 -13.36 23.73
N PRO A 509 -19.83 -13.16 23.58
CA PRO A 509 -20.70 -14.03 22.79
C PRO A 509 -20.49 -13.81 21.29
N SER A 510 -19.77 -14.72 20.62
CA SER A 510 -19.44 -14.65 19.19
C SER A 510 -18.82 -13.31 18.73
N LEU A 511 -18.02 -12.70 19.61
CA LEU A 511 -17.31 -11.44 19.35
C LEU A 511 -15.80 -11.65 19.49
N PHE A 512 -15.00 -11.00 18.63
CA PHE A 512 -13.54 -11.02 18.76
C PHE A 512 -13.05 -10.03 19.83
N ASP A 513 -13.72 -8.88 19.93
CA ASP A 513 -13.32 -7.76 20.78
C ASP A 513 -14.17 -7.71 22.07
N PRO A 514 -13.57 -7.82 23.28
CA PRO A 514 -14.29 -7.67 24.54
C PRO A 514 -14.78 -6.23 24.78
N PHE A 515 -14.27 -5.21 24.09
CA PHE A 515 -14.83 -3.85 24.21
C PHE A 515 -16.23 -3.72 23.61
N MET A 516 -16.70 -4.73 22.86
CA MET A 516 -18.06 -4.79 22.34
C MET A 516 -19.08 -5.28 23.37
N ILE A 517 -18.64 -5.79 24.52
CA ILE A 517 -19.55 -6.06 25.65
C ILE A 517 -19.55 -4.86 26.63
N PRO A 518 -20.71 -4.33 27.02
CA PRO A 518 -20.79 -3.08 27.80
C PRO A 518 -20.03 -3.09 29.13
N ASP A 519 -19.98 -4.24 29.80
CA ASP A 519 -19.44 -4.35 31.15
C ASP A 519 -17.91 -4.33 31.19
N PHE A 520 -17.24 -4.66 30.08
CA PHE A 520 -15.77 -4.78 30.07
C PHE A 520 -15.09 -3.42 30.20
N GLU A 521 -15.43 -2.46 29.34
CA GLU A 521 -14.87 -1.10 29.46
C GLU A 521 -15.25 -0.47 30.79
N THR A 522 -16.52 -0.60 31.18
CA THR A 522 -17.03 -0.06 32.44
C THR A 522 -16.23 -0.58 33.64
N TYR A 523 -15.88 -1.85 33.66
CA TYR A 523 -15.04 -2.45 34.70
C TYR A 523 -13.62 -1.87 34.70
N LEU A 524 -12.96 -1.81 33.54
CA LEU A 524 -11.61 -1.25 33.42
C LEU A 524 -11.55 0.20 33.91
N ARG A 525 -12.53 1.02 33.52
CA ARG A 525 -12.66 2.42 33.96
C ARG A 525 -12.97 2.54 35.44
N GLY A 526 -13.89 1.72 35.96
CA GLY A 526 -14.23 1.70 37.38
C GLY A 526 -13.05 1.31 38.26
N LYS A 527 -12.16 0.45 37.74
CA LYS A 527 -10.88 0.11 38.38
C LYS A 527 -9.80 1.17 38.15
N GLY A 528 -10.00 2.15 37.28
CA GLY A 528 -9.01 3.16 36.91
C GLY A 528 -7.83 2.60 36.13
N ILE A 529 -8.04 1.51 35.37
CA ILE A 529 -7.00 0.91 34.53
C ILE A 529 -6.67 1.85 33.38
N GLU A 530 -5.38 2.01 33.11
CA GLU A 530 -4.83 2.87 32.06
C GLU A 530 -3.99 2.08 31.05
N HIS A 531 -3.48 0.90 31.45
CA HIS A 531 -2.57 0.08 30.66
C HIS A 531 -3.04 -1.37 30.60
N LEU A 532 -3.00 -1.96 29.41
CA LEU A 532 -3.40 -3.33 29.13
C LEU A 532 -2.21 -4.12 28.61
N ILE A 533 -1.85 -5.19 29.32
CA ILE A 533 -0.89 -6.20 28.87
C ILE A 533 -1.67 -7.36 28.28
N LEU A 534 -1.40 -7.70 27.03
CA LEU A 534 -2.10 -8.76 26.29
C LEU A 534 -1.26 -10.04 26.25
N ALA A 535 -1.89 -11.15 26.60
CA ALA A 535 -1.41 -12.52 26.40
C ALA A 535 -2.60 -13.42 26.01
N GLY A 536 -2.38 -14.49 25.25
CA GLY A 536 -3.50 -15.34 24.80
C GLY A 536 -3.29 -16.03 23.47
N LEU A 537 -4.38 -16.54 22.91
CA LEU A 537 -4.39 -17.20 21.61
C LEU A 537 -5.12 -16.34 20.56
N TYR A 538 -4.72 -16.54 19.31
CA TYR A 538 -5.12 -15.78 18.12
C TYR A 538 -4.74 -14.30 18.20
N GLY A 539 -3.43 -14.04 18.27
CA GLY A 539 -2.83 -12.71 18.32
C GLY A 539 -3.36 -11.77 17.24
N ASP A 540 -3.35 -12.21 15.99
CA ASP A 540 -3.80 -11.51 14.79
C ASP A 540 -5.33 -11.47 14.59
N VAL A 541 -6.11 -11.95 15.57
CA VAL A 541 -7.58 -11.88 15.55
C VAL A 541 -8.12 -11.21 16.81
N CYS A 542 -8.20 -11.95 17.92
CA CYS A 542 -8.86 -11.48 19.14
C CYS A 542 -7.99 -10.50 19.92
N LEU A 543 -6.67 -10.75 20.03
CA LEU A 543 -5.77 -9.81 20.70
C LEU A 543 -5.61 -8.53 19.87
N ASP A 544 -5.50 -8.62 18.55
CA ASP A 544 -5.44 -7.45 17.64
C ASP A 544 -6.70 -6.59 17.76
N SER A 545 -7.88 -7.22 17.72
CA SER A 545 -9.16 -6.52 17.89
C SER A 545 -9.21 -5.80 19.24
N THR A 546 -8.81 -6.47 20.32
CA THR A 546 -8.77 -5.89 21.67
C THR A 546 -7.75 -4.75 21.76
N ALA A 547 -6.55 -4.93 21.19
CA ALA A 547 -5.47 -3.96 21.20
C ALA A 547 -5.86 -2.66 20.50
N ARG A 548 -6.46 -2.77 19.31
CA ARG A 548 -6.91 -1.61 18.52
C ARG A 548 -7.99 -0.84 19.26
N SER A 549 -9.01 -1.52 19.77
CA SER A 549 -10.10 -0.87 20.50
C SER A 549 -9.60 -0.25 21.80
N GLY A 550 -8.73 -0.95 22.54
CA GLY A 550 -8.08 -0.41 23.73
C GLY A 550 -7.29 0.87 23.43
N PHE A 551 -6.45 0.85 22.40
CA PHE A 551 -5.71 2.02 21.95
C PHE A 551 -6.62 3.18 21.54
N GLN A 552 -7.65 2.92 20.73
CA GLN A 552 -8.61 3.95 20.31
C GLN A 552 -9.40 4.54 21.48
N LYS A 553 -9.58 3.76 22.54
CA LYS A 553 -10.20 4.19 23.80
C LYS A 553 -9.19 4.81 24.77
N GLY A 554 -7.93 4.98 24.38
CA GLY A 554 -6.91 5.66 25.19
C GLY A 554 -6.24 4.80 26.26
N PHE A 555 -6.30 3.48 26.16
CA PHE A 555 -5.47 2.59 26.96
C PHE A 555 -4.09 2.45 26.33
N TRP A 556 -3.05 2.42 27.16
CA TRP A 556 -1.72 2.00 26.74
C TRP A 556 -1.72 0.50 26.47
N ILE A 557 -1.05 0.06 25.40
CA ILE A 557 -1.05 -1.34 24.99
C ILE A 557 0.37 -1.92 25.10
N SER A 558 0.47 -3.06 25.77
CA SER A 558 1.65 -3.93 25.69
C SER A 558 1.27 -5.34 25.29
N ILE A 559 2.17 -6.03 24.59
CA ILE A 559 2.03 -7.43 24.18
C ILE A 559 3.15 -8.22 24.86
N MET A 560 2.78 -9.31 25.55
CA MET A 560 3.75 -10.14 26.26
C MET A 560 4.40 -11.15 25.30
N LYS A 561 5.71 -10.98 25.06
CA LYS A 561 6.48 -11.87 24.19
C LYS A 561 6.50 -13.29 24.72
N GLY A 562 6.38 -14.26 23.80
CA GLY A 562 6.35 -15.67 24.14
C GLY A 562 5.08 -16.13 24.87
N CYS A 563 4.08 -15.25 25.04
CA CYS A 563 2.78 -15.53 25.65
C CYS A 563 1.62 -15.37 24.64
N VAL A 564 1.92 -15.36 23.35
CA VAL A 564 0.92 -15.20 22.28
C VAL A 564 1.11 -16.25 21.20
N GLY A 565 0.00 -16.84 20.74
CA GLY A 565 -0.04 -17.66 19.52
C GLY A 565 -0.95 -17.02 18.47
N ASN A 566 -0.48 -16.89 17.23
CA ASN A 566 -1.25 -16.36 16.11
C ASN A 566 -1.99 -17.47 15.35
N LEU A 567 -3.06 -17.11 14.64
CA LEU A 567 -3.86 -18.00 13.81
C LEU A 567 -3.42 -17.98 12.34
N HIS A 568 -3.29 -16.80 11.73
CA HIS A 568 -3.05 -16.65 10.29
C HIS A 568 -1.71 -15.96 9.98
N LEU A 569 -1.42 -14.82 10.60
CA LEU A 569 -0.20 -14.04 10.36
C LEU A 569 0.98 -14.54 11.18
N SER A 570 2.20 -14.35 10.68
CA SER A 570 3.39 -14.61 11.50
C SER A 570 3.39 -13.73 12.75
N LEU A 571 3.97 -14.24 13.84
CA LEU A 571 4.06 -13.46 15.09
C LEU A 571 4.82 -12.15 14.85
N GLU A 572 5.90 -12.19 14.06
CA GLU A 572 6.72 -11.02 13.75
C GLU A 572 5.96 -9.95 12.96
N ASP A 573 5.15 -10.36 11.97
CA ASP A 573 4.35 -9.42 11.18
C ASP A 573 3.30 -8.72 12.02
N TRP A 574 2.60 -9.48 12.88
CA TRP A 574 1.61 -8.90 13.77
C TRP A 574 2.26 -8.00 14.84
N GLU A 575 3.37 -8.41 15.45
CA GLU A 575 4.11 -7.57 16.41
C GLU A 575 4.64 -6.27 15.77
N ARG A 576 5.06 -6.32 14.49
CA ARG A 576 5.46 -5.14 13.73
C ARG A 576 4.26 -4.23 13.50
N PHE A 577 3.15 -4.79 13.02
CA PHE A 577 1.89 -4.07 12.81
C PHE A 577 1.42 -3.38 14.10
N ALA A 578 1.42 -4.10 15.22
CA ALA A 578 1.01 -3.60 16.52
C ALA A 578 1.84 -2.41 17.01
N ARG A 579 3.17 -2.47 16.80
CA ARG A 579 4.10 -1.37 17.12
C ARG A 579 3.88 -0.14 16.25
N GLU A 580 3.62 -0.34 14.97
CA GLU A 580 3.50 0.76 14.00
C GLU A 580 2.14 1.46 14.08
N VAL A 581 1.07 0.70 14.25
CA VAL A 581 -0.30 1.24 14.13
C VAL A 581 -0.84 1.79 15.44
N TYR A 582 -0.62 1.08 16.54
CA TYR A 582 -1.15 1.47 17.86
C TYR A 582 -0.07 1.53 18.94
N GLY A 583 1.20 1.63 18.53
CA GLY A 583 2.32 1.94 19.43
C GLY A 583 2.57 0.88 20.50
N ALA A 584 2.12 -0.37 20.29
CA ALA A 584 2.18 -1.39 21.33
C ALA A 584 3.63 -1.67 21.76
N LYS A 585 3.87 -1.77 23.07
CA LYS A 585 5.17 -2.15 23.61
C LYS A 585 5.28 -3.67 23.67
N MET A 586 6.34 -4.24 23.09
CA MET A 586 6.60 -5.67 23.26
C MET A 586 7.35 -5.86 24.58
N LEU A 587 6.74 -6.54 25.55
CA LEU A 587 7.31 -6.81 26.86
C LEU A 587 7.89 -8.22 26.90
N SER A 588 9.15 -8.37 27.27
CA SER A 588 9.70 -9.68 27.66
C SER A 588 9.39 -10.00 29.12
N LEU A 589 9.41 -11.29 29.48
CA LEU A 589 9.28 -11.74 30.88
C LEU A 589 10.32 -11.08 31.78
N LYS A 590 11.57 -11.01 31.32
CA LYS A 590 12.65 -10.35 32.06
C LYS A 590 12.37 -8.87 32.31
N GLU A 591 11.93 -8.13 31.29
CA GLU A 591 11.56 -6.71 31.47
C GLU A 591 10.38 -6.53 32.43
N PHE A 592 9.41 -7.45 32.37
CA PHE A 592 8.27 -7.46 33.29
C PHE A 592 8.72 -7.67 34.74
N GLU A 593 9.61 -8.62 34.98
CA GLU A 593 10.18 -8.96 36.30
C GLU A 593 11.11 -7.85 36.83
N THR A 594 12.04 -7.36 36.01
CA THR A 594 13.05 -6.36 36.44
C THR A 594 12.49 -4.94 36.62
N SER A 595 11.27 -4.67 36.16
CA SER A 595 10.70 -3.32 36.16
C SER A 595 10.42 -2.72 37.55
N LYS A 596 10.70 -3.43 38.66
CA LYS A 596 10.40 -2.96 40.03
C LYS A 596 11.41 -3.29 41.15
N ASP A 597 12.57 -3.87 40.85
CA ASP A 597 13.56 -4.18 41.89
C ASP A 597 14.61 -3.07 42.14
N THR A 598 14.48 -1.90 41.52
CA THR A 598 15.44 -0.78 41.68
C THR A 598 14.98 0.30 42.65
N GLU A 599 14.52 -0.06 43.85
CA GLU A 599 14.34 0.91 44.95
C GLU A 599 15.28 0.72 46.16
N ASP A 600 16.16 -0.28 46.19
CA ASP A 600 16.99 -0.54 47.40
C ASP A 600 18.52 -0.47 47.22
N VAL A 601 19.07 -0.01 46.10
CA VAL A 601 20.53 0.08 45.93
C VAL A 601 20.96 1.35 45.22
N GLU A 602 20.86 2.52 45.86
CA GLU A 602 21.80 3.63 45.60
C GLU A 602 21.78 4.75 46.67
N SER A 603 21.62 4.39 47.95
CA SER A 603 22.08 5.24 49.06
C SER A 603 23.49 4.80 49.50
N GLY A 604 24.49 5.01 48.65
CA GLY A 604 25.87 4.72 49.06
C GLY A 604 26.86 4.58 47.91
N LYS A 605 27.29 5.71 47.33
CA LYS A 605 28.66 5.97 46.85
C LYS A 605 28.73 7.33 46.15
N LYS A 606 28.96 8.38 46.94
CA LYS A 606 29.59 9.62 46.46
C LYS A 606 30.98 9.68 47.07
N GLU A 607 31.97 9.22 46.31
CA GLU A 607 33.42 9.48 46.47
C GLU A 607 34.09 8.63 45.38
N GLY A 608 34.91 9.10 44.47
CA GLY A 608 35.35 10.40 44.03
C GLY A 608 36.36 10.08 42.93
N LEU A 609 36.27 10.68 41.74
CA LEU A 609 37.32 10.50 40.73
C LEU A 609 37.66 11.84 40.09
N LYS A 610 38.74 12.44 40.61
CA LYS A 610 39.55 13.43 39.91
C LYS A 610 40.41 12.71 38.87
N ALA A 611 40.42 13.27 37.67
CA ALA A 611 41.51 13.36 36.69
C ALA A 611 42.71 12.39 36.80
N LYS A 612 42.99 11.65 35.71
CA LYS A 612 44.12 11.88 34.79
C LYS A 612 44.32 10.71 33.81
N LEU A 613 44.84 11.10 32.64
CA LEU A 613 45.36 10.34 31.48
C LEU A 613 44.32 9.78 30.50
#